data_AF-A0A950FA04-F1
#
_entry.id   AF-A0A950FA04-F1
#
_cell.length_a   1.000
_cell.length_b   1.000
_cell.length_c   1.000
_cell.angle_alpha   90.00
_cell.angle_beta   90.00
_cell.angle_gamma   90.00
#
_symmetry.space_group_name_H-M   'P 1'
#
loop_
_entity.id
_entity.type
_entity.pdbx_description
1 polymer ?
#
loop_
_entity_poly.entity_id
_entity_poly.type
_entity_poly.pdbx_seq_one_letter_code
_entity_poly.pdbx_strand_id
1 'polypeptide(L)'
;APRVHNSGHWTIEGATTSQFENHLRAILGLPLGATAARGYSAMVNLIGVRPPREELLALPGVHLHDYGKTPRPGHKLGHLTVVEATAAARDARARALLKDLRVDVRVP
;
A
#
# COMPACT_ATOMS: atom_id res chain seq x y z
N ALA A 1 13.56 4.16 -11.75
CA ALA A 1 12.81 5.44 -11.74
C ALA A 1 13.47 6.39 -10.75
N PRO A 2 13.81 7.64 -11.12
CA PRO A 2 14.49 8.60 -10.24
C PRO A 2 13.50 9.38 -9.37
N ARG A 3 12.65 8.67 -8.61
CA ARG A 3 11.59 9.24 -7.76
C ARG A 3 11.08 8.17 -6.78
N VAL A 4 10.21 8.57 -5.84
CA VAL A 4 9.34 7.62 -5.14
C VAL A 4 8.60 6.73 -6.14
N HIS A 5 8.44 5.45 -5.80
CA HIS A 5 7.96 4.42 -6.72
C HIS A 5 6.83 3.59 -6.12
N ASN A 6 5.94 3.07 -6.98
CA ASN A 6 4.75 2.34 -6.54
C ASN A 6 5.10 1.15 -5.63
N SER A 7 6.14 0.39 -5.98
CA SER A 7 6.58 -0.76 -5.21
C SER A 7 7.05 -0.43 -3.79
N GLY A 8 7.29 0.85 -3.47
CA GLY A 8 7.66 1.31 -2.13
C GLY A 8 6.50 1.86 -1.30
N HIS A 9 5.26 1.88 -1.80
CA HIS A 9 4.12 2.49 -1.09
C HIS A 9 3.80 1.79 0.24
N TRP A 10 4.08 0.49 0.35
CA TRP A 10 3.96 -0.25 1.62
C TRP A 10 4.74 0.38 2.79
N THR A 11 5.79 1.16 2.48
CA THR A 11 6.62 1.82 3.50
C THR A 11 5.89 2.90 4.29
N ILE A 12 4.70 3.33 3.86
CA ILE A 12 3.89 4.30 4.62
C ILE A 12 3.48 3.69 5.96
N GLU A 13 3.00 2.45 5.96
CA GLU A 13 2.64 1.72 7.19
C GLU A 13 3.79 0.84 7.70
N GLY A 14 4.51 0.20 6.78
CA GLY A 14 5.37 -0.93 7.08
C GLY A 14 6.82 -0.59 7.42
N ALA A 15 7.23 0.68 7.32
CA ALA A 15 8.58 1.11 7.66
C ALA A 15 8.54 2.21 8.73
N THR A 16 9.62 2.35 9.49
CA THR A 16 9.78 3.45 10.45
C THR A 16 9.70 4.81 9.76
N THR A 17 10.31 4.94 8.59
CA THR A 17 10.28 6.13 7.74
C THR A 17 9.92 5.72 6.31
N SER A 18 8.87 6.31 5.75
CA SER A 18 8.41 5.95 4.40
C SER A 18 9.36 6.47 3.32
N GLN A 19 9.26 5.91 2.11
CA GLN A 19 9.99 6.42 0.95
C GLN A 19 9.67 7.90 0.67
N PHE A 20 8.47 8.37 1.01
CA PHE A 20 8.04 9.75 0.78
C PHE A 20 8.70 10.69 1.77
N GLU A 21 8.69 10.33 3.05
CA GLU A 21 9.35 11.14 4.07
C GLU A 21 10.86 11.18 3.81
N ASN A 22 11.50 10.04 3.55
CA ASN A 22 12.94 10.04 3.26
C ASN A 22 13.30 10.75 1.95
N HIS A 23 12.42 10.74 0.95
CA HIS A 23 12.60 11.55 -0.25
C HIS A 23 12.59 13.05 0.08
N LEU A 24 11.63 13.51 0.88
CA LEU A 24 11.56 14.90 1.34
C LEU A 24 12.79 15.28 2.19
N ARG A 25 13.19 14.42 3.13
CA ARG A 25 14.37 14.66 3.97
C ARG A 25 15.63 14.81 3.13
N ALA A 26 15.80 13.96 2.11
CA ALA A 26 16.93 14.04 1.20
C ALA A 26 16.99 15.38 0.43
N ILE A 27 15.87 15.82 -0.17
CA ILE A 27 15.85 17.06 -0.97
C ILE A 27 15.92 18.33 -0.11
N LEU A 28 15.55 18.24 1.16
CA LEU A 28 15.63 19.34 2.13
C LEU A 28 16.95 19.38 2.91
N GLY A 29 17.88 18.45 2.66
CA GLY A 29 19.15 18.37 3.40
C GLY A 29 19.00 17.95 4.86
N LEU A 30 17.90 17.29 5.22
CA LEU A 30 17.65 16.79 6.57
C LEU A 30 18.29 15.40 6.76
N PRO A 31 18.66 15.01 8.00
CA PRO A 31 19.14 13.66 8.29
C PRO A 31 18.10 12.62 7.85
N LEU A 32 18.51 11.53 7.20
CA LEU A 32 17.56 10.48 6.81
C LEU A 32 16.98 9.77 8.04
N GLY A 33 15.70 9.40 7.94
CA GLY A 33 15.02 8.59 8.95
C GLY A 33 15.32 7.10 8.79
N ALA A 34 15.24 6.35 9.90
CA ALA A 34 15.46 4.91 9.92
C ALA A 34 14.44 4.17 9.04
N THR A 35 14.89 3.13 8.34
CA THR A 35 14.08 2.37 7.37
C THR A 35 13.70 0.97 7.86
N ALA A 36 13.88 0.69 9.15
CA ALA A 36 13.52 -0.59 9.74
C ALA A 36 12.07 -0.94 9.43
N ALA A 37 11.84 -2.18 8.99
CA ALA A 37 10.50 -2.69 8.77
C ALA A 37 9.79 -2.89 10.13
N ARG A 38 8.53 -2.47 10.21
CA ARG A 38 7.67 -2.63 11.39
C ARG A 38 6.98 -4.00 11.43
N GLY A 39 7.00 -4.72 10.32
CA GLY A 39 6.40 -6.03 10.15
C GLY A 39 6.45 -6.48 8.69
N TYR A 40 5.79 -7.59 8.38
CA TYR A 40 5.69 -8.11 7.03
C TYR A 40 4.53 -7.44 6.31
N SER A 41 4.84 -6.66 5.28
CA SER A 41 3.84 -5.87 4.57
C SER A 41 3.42 -6.51 3.24
N ALA A 42 2.14 -6.35 2.89
CA ALA A 42 1.64 -6.58 1.54
C ALA A 42 0.89 -5.34 1.06
N MET A 43 1.03 -5.02 -0.22
CA MET A 43 0.34 -3.92 -0.86
C MET A 43 -0.46 -4.43 -2.05
N VAL A 44 -1.73 -4.05 -2.13
CA VAL A 44 -2.64 -4.39 -3.22
C VAL A 44 -3.05 -3.11 -3.94
N ASN A 45 -2.78 -3.02 -5.25
CA ASN A 45 -3.24 -1.88 -6.05
C ASN A 45 -4.73 -1.99 -6.34
N LEU A 46 -5.43 -0.86 -6.29
CA LEU A 46 -6.82 -0.76 -6.75
C LEU A 46 -6.81 -0.15 -8.16
N ILE A 47 -7.11 -0.97 -9.18
CA ILE A 47 -7.03 -0.59 -10.60
C ILE A 47 -8.40 -0.71 -11.26
N GLY A 48 -8.82 0.32 -11.98
CA GLY A 48 -10.02 0.29 -12.81
C GLY A 48 -11.29 0.53 -12.01
N VAL A 49 -11.52 -0.36 -11.04
CA VAL A 49 -12.66 -0.43 -10.14
C VAL A 49 -12.18 -0.78 -8.73
N ARG A 50 -12.98 -0.44 -7.72
CA ARG A 50 -12.78 -0.87 -6.34
C ARG A 50 -14.13 -1.02 -5.66
N PRO A 51 -14.24 -1.82 -4.58
CA PRO A 51 -15.39 -1.78 -3.69
C PRO A 51 -15.61 -0.37 -3.09
N PRO A 52 -16.81 -0.09 -2.57
CA PRO A 52 -17.10 1.13 -1.81
C PRO A 52 -16.05 1.40 -0.74
N ARG A 53 -15.81 2.69 -0.46
CA ARG A 53 -14.72 3.11 0.44
C ARG A 53 -14.96 2.58 1.85
N GLU A 54 -16.22 2.62 2.26
CA GLU A 54 -16.72 2.25 3.57
C GLU A 54 -16.48 0.77 3.85
N GLU A 55 -16.69 -0.09 2.85
CA GLU A 55 -16.42 -1.53 2.95
C GLU A 55 -14.92 -1.80 3.17
N LEU A 56 -14.06 -1.11 2.42
CA LEU A 56 -12.61 -1.27 2.54
C LEU A 56 -12.08 -0.77 3.90
N LEU A 57 -12.64 0.34 4.40
CA LEU A 57 -12.28 0.90 5.71
C LEU A 57 -12.79 0.04 6.87
N ALA A 58 -13.82 -0.77 6.67
CA ALA A 58 -14.34 -1.70 7.67
C ALA A 58 -13.44 -2.95 7.85
N LEU A 59 -12.50 -3.21 6.92
CA LEU A 59 -11.61 -4.37 7.00
C LEU A 59 -10.53 -4.17 8.08
N PRO A 60 -10.47 -4.99 9.14
CA PRO A 60 -9.58 -4.74 10.28
C PRO A 60 -8.09 -4.79 9.91
N GLY A 61 -7.31 -3.75 10.19
CA GLY A 61 -5.88 -3.75 9.87
C GLY A 61 -5.54 -3.58 8.39
N VAL A 62 -6.51 -3.17 7.57
CA VAL A 62 -6.29 -2.69 6.21
C VAL A 62 -6.15 -1.18 6.22
N HIS A 63 -5.11 -0.68 5.57
CA HIS A 63 -4.88 0.75 5.38
C HIS A 63 -5.22 1.12 3.94
N LEU A 64 -6.29 1.88 3.75
CA LEU A 64 -6.70 2.40 2.45
C LEU A 64 -6.01 3.74 2.15
N HIS A 65 -5.27 3.77 1.06
CA HIS A 65 -4.77 4.99 0.43
C HIS A 65 -5.56 5.26 -0.84
N ASP A 66 -6.65 6.03 -0.70
CA ASP A 66 -7.50 6.44 -1.79
C ASP A 66 -6.95 7.73 -2.45
N TYR A 67 -6.84 7.74 -3.77
CA TYR A 67 -6.36 8.90 -4.52
C TYR A 67 -7.49 9.86 -4.93
N GLY A 68 -8.75 9.58 -4.58
CA GLY A 68 -9.89 10.43 -4.89
C GLY A 68 -10.22 10.48 -6.39
N LYS A 69 -9.82 9.46 -7.16
CA LYS A 69 -10.01 9.40 -8.61
C LYS A 69 -11.30 8.68 -8.96
N THR A 70 -12.01 9.19 -9.98
CA THR A 70 -13.17 8.51 -10.56
C THR A 70 -12.75 7.15 -11.17
N PRO A 71 -13.47 6.05 -10.88
CA PRO A 71 -13.24 4.74 -11.49
C PRO A 71 -13.34 4.77 -13.02
N ARG A 72 -12.30 4.28 -13.70
CA ARG A 72 -12.22 4.06 -15.16
C ARG A 72 -11.21 2.96 -15.47
N PRO A 73 -11.40 2.13 -16.51
CA PRO A 73 -10.46 1.06 -16.86
C PRO A 73 -8.99 1.51 -16.88
N GLY A 74 -8.12 0.76 -16.20
CA GLY A 74 -6.68 1.06 -16.11
C GLY A 74 -6.28 2.19 -15.16
N HIS A 75 -7.22 2.96 -14.59
CA HIS A 75 -6.87 3.98 -13.62
C HIS A 75 -6.42 3.36 -12.30
N LYS A 76 -5.27 3.81 -11.80
CA LYS A 76 -4.86 3.51 -10.42
C LYS A 76 -5.67 4.40 -9.47
N LEU A 77 -6.61 3.80 -8.75
CA LEU A 77 -7.53 4.47 -7.85
C LEU A 77 -6.98 4.62 -6.43
N GLY A 78 -6.04 3.76 -6.05
CA GLY A 78 -5.46 3.74 -4.73
C GLY A 78 -4.60 2.52 -4.50
N HIS A 79 -4.31 2.25 -3.24
CA HIS A 79 -3.77 0.96 -2.80
C HIS A 79 -4.26 0.64 -1.39
N LEU A 80 -4.22 -0.64 -1.05
CA LEU A 80 -4.38 -1.15 0.29
C LEU A 80 -3.03 -1.62 0.80
N THR A 81 -2.73 -1.38 2.07
CA THR A 81 -1.59 -1.97 2.77
C THR A 81 -2.07 -2.77 3.98
N VAL A 82 -1.48 -3.94 4.20
CA VAL A 82 -1.58 -4.70 5.46
C VAL A 82 -0.18 -4.93 6.01
N VAL A 83 -0.05 -4.93 7.33
CA VAL A 83 1.21 -5.23 8.03
C VAL A 83 0.92 -6.31 9.06
N GLU A 84 1.62 -7.43 8.97
CA GLU A 84 1.42 -8.59 9.84
C GLU A 84 2.72 -8.97 10.56
N ALA A 85 2.58 -9.71 11.66
CA ALA A 85 3.73 -10.13 12.48
C ALA A 85 4.62 -11.18 11.79
N THR A 86 4.09 -11.94 10.82
CA THR A 86 4.84 -12.98 10.09
C THR A 86 4.58 -12.91 8.59
N ALA A 87 5.53 -13.41 7.81
CA ALA A 87 5.40 -13.53 6.36
C ALA A 87 4.18 -14.37 5.96
N ALA A 88 3.93 -15.49 6.66
CA ALA A 88 2.82 -16.39 6.43
C ALA A 88 1.46 -15.71 6.68
N ALA A 89 1.33 -14.96 7.79
CA ALA A 89 0.12 -14.18 8.07
C ALA A 89 -0.12 -13.11 6.99
N ARG A 90 0.94 -12.39 6.57
CA ARG A 90 0.89 -11.42 5.47
C ARG A 90 0.43 -12.05 4.15
N ASP A 91 0.94 -13.24 3.81
CA ASP A 91 0.56 -13.94 2.59
C ASP A 91 -0.88 -14.44 2.63
N ALA A 92 -1.31 -15.00 3.76
CA ALA A 92 -2.71 -15.40 3.97
C ALA A 92 -3.65 -14.19 3.87
N ARG A 93 -3.26 -13.07 4.49
CA ARG A 93 -4.03 -11.82 4.47
C ARG A 93 -4.15 -11.23 3.08
N ALA A 94 -3.05 -11.16 2.34
CA ALA A 94 -3.05 -10.69 0.96
C ALA A 94 -3.98 -11.56 0.09
N ARG A 95 -3.91 -12.90 0.20
CA ARG A 95 -4.78 -13.81 -0.56
C ARG A 95 -6.27 -13.60 -0.25
N ALA A 96 -6.62 -13.41 1.03
CA ALA A 96 -7.99 -13.13 1.43
C ALA A 96 -8.50 -11.83 0.79
N LEU A 97 -7.71 -10.75 0.86
CA LEU A 97 -8.06 -9.48 0.23
C LEU A 97 -8.25 -9.62 -1.28
N LEU A 98 -7.33 -10.30 -1.98
CA LEU A 98 -7.44 -10.47 -3.43
C LEU A 98 -8.71 -11.23 -3.82
N LYS A 99 -9.14 -12.20 -3.01
CA LYS A 99 -10.40 -12.94 -3.20
C LYS A 99 -11.62 -12.04 -2.99
N ASP A 100 -11.65 -11.28 -1.90
CA ASP A 100 -12.79 -10.45 -1.50
C ASP A 100 -13.00 -9.27 -2.46
N LEU A 101 -11.91 -8.69 -2.93
CA LEU A 101 -11.95 -7.50 -3.78
C LEU A 101 -12.32 -7.82 -5.24
N ARG A 102 -12.37 -9.10 -5.65
CA ARG A 102 -12.61 -9.55 -7.04
C ARG A 102 -11.77 -8.79 -8.09
N VAL A 103 -10.60 -8.29 -7.69
CA VAL A 103 -9.76 -7.47 -8.57
C VAL A 103 -8.99 -8.40 -9.49
N ASP A 104 -8.90 -8.01 -10.76
CA ASP A 104 -7.92 -8.56 -11.68
C ASP A 104 -6.52 -8.27 -11.11
N VAL A 105 -5.93 -9.27 -10.46
CA VAL A 105 -4.68 -9.11 -9.73
C VAL A 105 -3.53 -9.02 -10.71
N ARG A 106 -2.99 -7.82 -10.93
CA ARG A 106 -1.63 -7.68 -11.42
C ARG A 106 -0.68 -7.63 -10.24
N VAL A 107 -0.16 -8.81 -9.87
CA VAL A 107 1.08 -8.88 -9.08
C VAL A 107 2.19 -8.36 -10.01
N PRO A 108 2.97 -7.34 -9.60
CA PRO A 108 4.08 -6.85 -10.41
C PRO A 108 5.15 -7.92 -10.61
#